data_AF-A0A7J2K835-F1
#
_entry.id   AF-A0A7J2K835-F1
#
_cell.length_a   1.000
_cell.length_b   1.000
_cell.length_c   1.000
_cell.angle_alpha   90.00
_cell.angle_beta   90.00
_cell.angle_gamma   90.00
#
_symmetry.space_group_name_H-M   'P 1'
#
loop_
_entity.id
_entity.type
_entity.pdbx_description
1 polymer ?
#
loop_
_entity_poly.entity_id
_entity_poly.type
_entity_poly.pdbx_seq_one_letter_code
_entity_poly.pdbx_strand_id
1 'polypeptide(L)'
;MSLKLLKVHWLTVEEACLKLLFNKLNEFAVEDSRIEILEKLKREVENCKKCPLWKTRKKPVFGEGPIDAEIMLIGLGPGYHENIEGRPFVGAAGKLLDKLLELAGLNRAEVYITNVMKCYLPENKASEDEIEAC
;
A
#
# COMPACT_ATOMS: atom_id res chain seq x y z
N MET A 1 5.18 57.16 40.27
CA MET A 1 4.08 57.77 39.50
C MET A 1 4.51 57.90 38.06
N SER A 2 3.83 57.17 37.17
CA SER A 2 3.74 57.31 35.71
C SER A 2 4.98 57.36 34.81
N LEU A 3 5.15 56.26 34.07
CA LEU A 3 5.48 56.14 32.64
C LEU A 3 5.60 57.44 31.81
N LYS A 4 6.67 57.50 31.00
CA LYS A 4 6.55 57.68 29.53
C LYS A 4 7.85 57.35 28.77
N LEU A 5 7.64 56.62 27.67
CA LEU A 5 8.45 56.51 26.43
C LEU A 5 9.74 55.66 26.44
N LEU A 6 9.72 54.53 25.74
CA LEU A 6 10.24 54.46 24.36
C LEU A 6 9.73 53.21 23.63
N LYS A 7 9.11 53.43 22.47
CA LYS A 7 8.91 52.40 21.43
C LYS A 7 10.27 51.97 20.91
N VAL A 8 10.67 50.72 21.12
CA VAL A 8 11.43 49.96 20.13
C VAL A 8 11.14 48.47 20.34
N HIS A 9 10.43 47.83 19.41
CA HIS A 9 10.38 46.38 19.35
C HIS A 9 10.97 45.98 18.00
N TRP A 10 12.23 45.56 18.06
CA TRP A 10 13.03 45.12 16.93
C TRP A 10 12.54 43.75 16.44
N LEU A 11 11.93 43.79 15.26
CA LEU A 11 12.16 42.95 14.08
C LEU A 11 12.18 41.41 14.19
N THR A 12 11.12 40.88 13.58
CA THR A 12 10.86 39.56 12.98
C THR A 12 11.87 39.11 11.92
N VAL A 13 13.03 38.57 12.33
CA VAL A 13 13.95 37.89 11.39
C VAL A 13 14.03 36.38 11.63
N GLU A 14 13.77 35.91 12.85
CA GLU A 14 13.81 34.47 13.15
C GLU A 14 12.67 33.69 12.51
N GLU A 15 11.44 34.22 12.50
CA GLU A 15 10.30 33.48 11.92
C GLU A 15 10.39 33.33 10.39
N ALA A 16 10.93 34.33 9.68
CA ALA A 16 11.07 34.28 8.23
C ALA A 16 12.18 33.31 7.80
N CYS A 17 13.32 33.31 8.50
CA CYS A 17 14.39 32.34 8.29
C CYS A 17 13.96 30.92 8.68
N LEU A 18 13.23 30.75 9.79
CA LEU A 18 12.66 29.45 10.18
C LEU A 18 11.65 28.95 9.17
N LYS A 19 10.75 29.79 8.64
CA LYS A 19 9.82 29.39 7.56
C LYS A 19 10.55 29.03 6.27
N LEU A 20 11.60 29.77 5.90
CA LEU A 20 12.40 29.47 4.72
C LEU A 20 13.23 28.19 4.88
N LEU A 21 13.78 27.93 6.07
CA LEU A 21 14.45 26.67 6.40
C LEU A 21 13.46 25.50 6.45
N PHE A 22 12.29 25.68 7.05
CA PHE A 22 11.24 24.66 7.13
C PHE A 22 10.69 24.33 5.73
N ASN A 23 10.52 25.34 4.87
CA ASN A 23 10.13 25.14 3.48
C ASN A 23 11.24 24.51 2.63
N LYS A 24 12.51 24.90 2.83
CA LYS A 24 13.65 24.24 2.16
C LYS A 24 13.90 22.82 2.64
N LEU A 25 13.62 22.51 3.92
CA LEU A 25 13.69 21.14 4.45
C LEU A 25 12.60 20.26 3.83
N ASN A 26 11.40 20.81 3.57
CA ASN A 26 10.35 20.12 2.81
C ASN A 26 10.67 19.94 1.33
N GLU A 27 11.46 20.83 0.70
CA GLU A 27 11.96 20.63 -0.67
C GLU A 27 13.03 19.52 -0.77
N PHE A 28 13.66 19.14 0.35
CA PHE A 28 14.61 18.02 0.46
C PHE A 28 13.98 16.72 0.98
N ALA A 29 12.68 16.72 1.30
CA ALA A 29 11.94 15.52 1.66
C ALA A 29 11.62 14.72 0.39
N VAL A 30 12.52 13.82 0.00
CA VAL A 30 12.04 12.56 -0.56
C VAL A 30 11.24 11.92 0.58
N GLU A 31 9.97 11.59 0.45
CA GLU A 31 9.49 10.37 -0.18
C GLU A 31 7.98 10.37 0.09
N ASP A 32 7.18 9.86 -0.84
CA ASP A 32 5.76 9.57 -0.59
C ASP A 32 5.58 8.84 0.76
N SER A 33 4.55 9.18 1.53
CA SER A 33 4.16 8.39 2.70
C SER A 33 3.92 6.93 2.29
N ARG A 34 4.08 5.97 3.21
CA ARG A 34 3.85 4.54 2.88
C ARG A 34 2.50 4.32 2.20
N ILE A 35 1.47 5.04 2.66
CA ILE A 35 0.11 5.00 2.11
C ILE A 35 0.11 5.44 0.65
N GLU A 36 0.74 6.57 0.34
CA GLU A 36 0.85 7.08 -1.04
C GLU A 36 1.64 6.13 -1.94
N ILE A 37 2.73 5.53 -1.44
CA ILE A 37 3.49 4.50 -2.17
C ILE A 37 2.59 3.30 -2.48
N LEU A 38 1.87 2.79 -1.48
CA LEU A 38 1.01 1.63 -1.64
C LEU A 38 -0.15 1.90 -2.61
N GLU A 39 -0.72 3.10 -2.57
CA GLU A 39 -1.73 3.54 -3.53
C GLU A 39 -1.18 3.65 -4.96
N LYS A 40 0.04 4.18 -5.13
CA LYS A 40 0.69 4.24 -6.44
C LYS A 40 0.91 2.84 -7.00
N LEU A 41 1.46 1.92 -6.20
CA LEU A 41 1.65 0.51 -6.59
C LEU A 41 0.33 -0.18 -6.93
N LYS A 42 -0.74 0.08 -6.17
CA LYS A 42 -2.07 -0.44 -6.48
C LYS A 42 -2.56 0.04 -7.85
N ARG A 43 -2.41 1.34 -8.16
CA ARG A 43 -2.78 1.90 -9.48
C ARG A 43 -1.94 1.33 -10.61
N GLU A 44 -0.65 1.06 -10.37
CA GLU A 44 0.21 0.39 -11.36
C GLU A 44 -0.28 -1.03 -11.66
N VAL A 45 -0.62 -1.80 -10.62
CA VAL A 45 -1.16 -3.16 -10.77
C VAL A 45 -2.51 -3.18 -11.47
N GLU A 46 -3.40 -2.23 -11.15
CA GLU A 46 -4.70 -2.07 -11.83
C GLU A 46 -4.56 -1.91 -13.34
N ASN A 47 -3.53 -1.17 -13.77
CA ASN A 47 -3.27 -0.85 -15.17
C ASN A 47 -2.21 -1.76 -15.83
N CYS A 48 -1.66 -2.74 -15.10
CA CYS A 48 -0.52 -3.53 -15.53
C CYS A 48 -0.83 -4.38 -16.78
N LYS A 49 0.07 -4.34 -17.76
CA LYS A 49 0.03 -5.13 -19.01
C LYS A 49 1.33 -5.86 -19.33
N LYS A 50 2.19 -6.09 -18.31
CA LYS A 50 3.54 -6.65 -18.48
C LYS A 50 3.57 -8.11 -18.94
N CYS A 51 2.53 -8.91 -18.65
CA CYS A 51 2.42 -10.32 -19.08
C CYS A 51 1.05 -10.67 -19.67
N PRO A 52 0.90 -11.73 -20.48
CA PRO A 52 -0.36 -12.06 -21.17
C PRO A 52 -1.60 -12.21 -20.29
N LEU A 53 -1.45 -12.51 -19.00
CA LEU A 53 -2.56 -12.69 -18.05
C LEU A 53 -3.46 -11.44 -17.90
N TRP A 54 -2.98 -10.25 -18.28
CA TRP A 54 -3.82 -9.05 -18.31
C TRP A 54 -5.02 -9.17 -19.26
N LYS A 55 -4.90 -10.01 -20.29
CA LYS A 55 -5.94 -10.21 -21.30
C LYS A 55 -7.11 -11.06 -20.80
N THR A 56 -6.89 -11.89 -19.78
CA THR A 56 -7.85 -12.89 -19.30
C THR A 56 -8.39 -12.60 -17.91
N ARG A 57 -7.69 -11.81 -17.09
CA ARG A 57 -8.21 -11.36 -15.79
C ARG A 57 -9.46 -10.48 -15.98
N LYS A 58 -10.40 -10.58 -15.04
CA LYS A 58 -11.51 -9.62 -14.90
C LYS A 58 -11.07 -8.44 -14.04
N LYS A 59 -10.53 -8.72 -12.85
CA LYS A 59 -9.94 -7.72 -11.96
C LYS A 59 -8.57 -8.21 -11.50
N PRO A 60 -7.53 -7.36 -11.52
CA PRO A 60 -6.31 -7.67 -10.80
C PRO A 60 -6.57 -7.65 -9.30
N VAL A 61 -5.75 -8.38 -8.55
CA VAL A 61 -5.84 -8.48 -7.09
C VAL A 61 -4.52 -8.01 -6.50
N PHE A 62 -4.52 -6.80 -5.96
CA PHE A 62 -3.32 -6.18 -5.42
C PHE A 62 -2.91 -6.79 -4.07
N GLY A 63 -3.76 -6.66 -3.07
CA GLY A 63 -3.53 -7.04 -1.68
C GLY A 63 -4.48 -6.26 -0.78
N GLU A 64 -4.68 -6.73 0.45
CA GLU A 64 -5.59 -6.11 1.43
C GLU A 64 -5.05 -6.32 2.84
N GLY A 65 -5.20 -5.30 3.69
CA GLY A 65 -4.81 -5.34 5.11
C GLY A 65 -4.23 -4.00 5.58
N PRO A 66 -3.83 -3.90 6.85
CA PRO A 66 -3.18 -2.71 7.38
C PRO A 66 -1.79 -2.52 6.74
N ILE A 67 -1.41 -1.27 6.50
CA ILE A 67 -0.11 -0.93 5.91
C ILE A 67 1.06 -1.17 6.87
N ASP A 68 0.74 -1.18 8.16
CA ASP A 68 1.62 -1.43 9.29
C ASP A 68 1.42 -2.84 9.88
N ALA A 69 0.81 -3.76 9.11
CA ALA A 69 0.70 -5.16 9.50
C ALA A 69 2.07 -5.75 9.83
N GLU A 70 2.21 -6.38 11.01
CA GLU A 70 3.42 -7.09 11.39
C GLU A 70 3.58 -8.41 10.63
N ILE A 71 2.46 -8.98 10.17
CA ILE A 71 2.40 -10.26 9.47
C ILE A 71 1.85 -10.04 8.06
N MET A 72 2.59 -10.54 7.07
CA MET A 72 2.18 -10.58 5.68
C MET A 72 2.06 -12.02 5.18
N LEU A 73 0.95 -12.34 4.54
CA LEU A 73 0.66 -13.65 3.96
C LEU A 73 0.65 -13.54 2.44
N ILE A 74 1.41 -14.41 1.78
CA ILE A 74 1.63 -14.36 0.33
C ILE A 74 1.27 -15.71 -0.29
N GLY A 75 0.21 -15.73 -1.10
CA GLY A 75 -0.15 -16.88 -1.94
C GLY A 75 0.47 -16.82 -3.33
N LEU A 76 0.17 -17.82 -4.17
CA LEU A 76 0.66 -17.85 -5.55
C LEU A 76 -0.07 -16.84 -6.45
N GLY A 77 -1.39 -16.88 -6.50
CA GLY A 77 -2.18 -16.06 -7.42
C GLY A 77 -3.69 -16.11 -7.18
N PRO A 78 -4.46 -15.16 -7.74
CA PRO A 78 -5.91 -15.15 -7.70
C PRO A 78 -6.54 -16.39 -8.32
N GLY A 79 -7.50 -16.96 -7.60
CA GLY A 79 -8.44 -17.96 -8.11
C GLY A 79 -9.66 -17.32 -8.78
N TYR A 80 -10.68 -18.14 -9.06
CA TYR A 80 -11.88 -17.71 -9.78
C TYR A 80 -12.67 -16.61 -9.05
N HIS A 81 -12.89 -16.76 -7.74
CA HIS A 81 -13.66 -15.79 -6.96
C HIS A 81 -12.88 -14.49 -6.77
N GLU A 82 -11.58 -14.60 -6.49
CA GLU A 82 -10.67 -13.46 -6.38
C GLU A 82 -10.64 -12.64 -7.67
N ASN A 83 -10.60 -13.31 -8.83
CA ASN A 83 -10.63 -12.66 -10.14
C ASN A 83 -11.91 -11.84 -10.38
N ILE A 84 -13.06 -12.27 -9.84
CA ILE A 84 -14.34 -11.57 -9.98
C ILE A 84 -14.46 -10.42 -8.98
N GLU A 85 -14.06 -10.66 -7.74
CA GLU A 85 -14.22 -9.69 -6.65
C GLU A 85 -13.12 -8.62 -6.66
N GLY A 86 -11.91 -8.95 -7.09
CA GLY A 86 -10.73 -8.09 -7.00
C GLY A 86 -10.09 -8.09 -5.61
N ARG A 87 -10.38 -9.11 -4.80
CA ARG A 87 -9.92 -9.24 -3.41
C ARG A 87 -9.17 -10.55 -3.18
N PRO A 88 -8.13 -10.56 -2.34
CA PRO A 88 -7.33 -11.76 -2.11
C PRO A 88 -8.07 -12.74 -1.19
N PHE A 89 -7.95 -14.05 -1.47
CA PHE A 89 -8.42 -15.13 -0.59
C PHE A 89 -9.90 -14.97 -0.15
N VAL A 90 -10.83 -14.92 -1.11
CA VAL A 90 -12.29 -14.85 -0.89
C VAL A 90 -13.00 -16.17 -1.24
N GLY A 91 -12.33 -17.08 -1.96
CA GLY A 91 -12.81 -18.40 -2.29
C GLY A 91 -12.68 -19.42 -1.15
N ALA A 92 -12.75 -20.71 -1.49
CA ALA A 92 -12.68 -21.81 -0.52
C ALA A 92 -11.36 -21.82 0.28
N ALA A 93 -10.22 -21.56 -0.38
CA ALA A 93 -8.93 -21.44 0.29
C ALA A 93 -8.89 -20.26 1.27
N GLY A 94 -9.58 -19.15 0.95
CA GLY A 94 -9.72 -18.02 1.86
C GLY A 94 -10.50 -18.35 3.12
N LYS A 95 -11.61 -19.08 2.98
CA LYS A 95 -12.38 -19.57 4.14
C LYS A 95 -11.58 -20.53 5.02
N LEU A 96 -10.68 -21.31 4.42
CA LEU A 96 -9.76 -22.15 5.19
C LEU A 96 -8.72 -21.29 5.90
N LEU A 97 -8.14 -20.30 5.22
CA LEU A 97 -7.20 -19.36 5.81
C LEU A 97 -7.81 -18.64 7.03
N ASP A 98 -9.05 -18.19 6.93
CA ASP A 98 -9.76 -17.53 8.04
C ASP A 98 -9.83 -18.41 9.28
N LYS A 99 -10.13 -19.70 9.11
CA LYS A 99 -10.14 -20.68 10.23
C LYS A 99 -8.75 -20.90 10.80
N LEU A 100 -7.71 -20.91 9.96
CA LEU A 100 -6.33 -21.09 10.43
C LEU A 100 -5.83 -19.87 11.20
N LEU A 101 -6.20 -18.65 10.78
CA LEU A 101 -5.92 -17.42 11.52
C LEU A 101 -6.61 -17.43 12.88
N GLU A 102 -7.88 -17.81 12.93
CA GLU A 102 -8.63 -17.95 14.18
C GLU A 102 -7.96 -18.95 15.14
N LEU A 103 -7.57 -20.13 14.64
CA LEU A 103 -6.84 -21.12 15.45
C LEU A 103 -5.47 -20.64 15.93
N ALA A 104 -4.82 -19.75 15.17
CA ALA A 104 -3.56 -19.12 15.54
C ALA A 104 -3.75 -17.90 16.47
N GLY A 105 -5.00 -17.51 16.79
CA GLY A 105 -5.29 -16.34 17.61
C GLY A 105 -5.06 -15.00 16.89
N LEU A 106 -5.08 -15.00 15.55
CA LEU A 106 -4.88 -13.81 14.71
C LEU A 106 -6.19 -13.34 14.08
N ASN A 107 -6.42 -12.03 14.03
CA ASN A 107 -7.52 -11.47 13.25
C ASN A 107 -7.06 -11.20 11.81
N ARG A 108 -7.89 -11.54 10.82
CA ARG A 108 -7.62 -11.19 9.41
C ARG A 108 -7.40 -9.70 9.21
N ALA A 109 -8.05 -8.85 10.00
CA ALA A 109 -7.90 -7.39 9.93
C ALA A 109 -6.53 -6.89 10.41
N GLU A 110 -5.71 -7.73 11.05
CA GLU A 110 -4.39 -7.40 11.59
C GLU A 110 -3.24 -7.85 10.67
N VAL A 111 -3.55 -8.60 9.61
CA VAL A 111 -2.56 -9.14 8.67
C VAL A 111 -2.73 -8.54 7.28
N TYR A 112 -1.63 -8.42 6.53
CA TYR A 112 -1.67 -8.04 5.12
C TYR A 112 -1.63 -9.28 4.24
N ILE A 113 -2.58 -9.42 3.32
CA ILE A 113 -2.72 -10.60 2.47
C ILE A 113 -2.57 -10.21 1.00
N THR A 114 -1.72 -10.93 0.27
CA THR A 114 -1.52 -10.74 -1.16
C THR A 114 -1.12 -12.04 -1.86
N ASN A 115 -0.79 -11.95 -3.15
CA ASN A 115 -0.23 -13.02 -3.95
C ASN A 115 1.03 -12.55 -4.67
N VAL A 116 1.90 -13.50 -5.06
CA VAL A 116 2.99 -13.24 -6.02
C VAL A 116 2.40 -12.70 -7.31
N MET A 117 1.50 -13.46 -7.92
CA MET A 117 0.80 -13.07 -9.15
C MET A 117 -0.39 -12.17 -8.82
N LYS A 118 -0.55 -11.07 -9.56
CA LYS A 118 -1.72 -10.15 -9.39
C LYS A 118 -2.87 -10.43 -10.36
N CYS A 119 -2.67 -11.34 -11.31
CA CYS A 119 -3.67 -11.71 -12.32
C CYS A 119 -4.16 -13.15 -12.11
N TYR A 120 -5.39 -13.44 -12.53
CA TYR A 120 -5.97 -14.79 -12.47
C TYR A 120 -5.07 -15.83 -13.11
N LEU A 121 -4.81 -16.92 -12.38
CA LEU A 121 -4.05 -18.07 -12.87
C LEU A 121 -5.00 -19.21 -13.22
N PRO A 122 -5.24 -19.47 -14.53
CA PRO A 122 -5.88 -20.71 -14.94
C PRO A 122 -5.10 -21.91 -14.37
N GLU A 123 -5.80 -22.90 -13.82
CA GLU A 123 -5.20 -24.11 -13.24
C GLU A 123 -4.22 -23.90 -12.06
N ASN A 124 -4.16 -22.68 -11.48
CA ASN A 124 -3.26 -22.34 -10.37
C ASN A 124 -1.77 -22.57 -10.67
N LYS A 125 -1.32 -22.28 -11.90
CA LYS A 125 0.10 -22.34 -12.30
C LYS A 125 0.55 -20.99 -12.83
N ALA A 126 1.81 -20.65 -12.58
CA ALA A 126 2.48 -19.48 -13.16
C ALA A 126 3.81 -19.93 -13.77
N SER A 127 4.19 -19.39 -14.93
CA SER A 127 5.52 -19.62 -15.50
C SER A 127 6.57 -18.74 -14.80
N GLU A 128 7.85 -19.07 -14.98
CA GLU A 128 8.95 -18.25 -14.46
C GLU A 128 8.90 -16.82 -15.05
N ASP A 129 8.67 -16.69 -16.36
CA ASP A 129 8.52 -15.39 -17.03
C ASP A 129 7.34 -14.56 -16.47
N GLU A 130 6.23 -15.22 -16.12
CA GLU A 130 5.07 -14.54 -15.53
C GLU A 130 5.37 -14.04 -14.12
N ILE A 131 6.09 -14.84 -13.32
CA ILE A 131 6.53 -14.48 -11.98
C ILE A 131 7.52 -13.32 -12.04
N GLU A 132 8.51 -13.36 -12.93
CA GLU A 132 9.49 -12.28 -13.10
C GLU A 132 8.84 -10.97 -13.58
N ALA A 133 7.83 -11.06 -14.44
CA ALA A 133 7.13 -9.89 -14.94
C ALA A 133 6.20 -9.21 -13.92
N CYS A 134 5.78 -9.92 -12.87
CA CYS A 134 4.74 -9.50 -11.94
C CYS A 134 5.30 -8.85 -10.66
#